data_AF-A0A7K4F1G6-F1
#
_entry.id   AF-A0A7K4F1G6-F1
#
_cell.length_a   1.000
_cell.length_b   1.000
_cell.length_c   1.000
_cell.angle_alpha   90.00
_cell.angle_beta   90.00
_cell.angle_gamma   90.00
#
_symmetry.space_group_name_H-M   'P 1'
#
loop_
_entity.id
_entity.type
_entity.pdbx_description
1 polymer ?
#
loop_
_entity_poly.entity_id
_entity_poly.type
_entity_poly.pdbx_seq_one_letter_code
_entity_poly.pdbx_strand_id
1 'polypeptide(L)'
;MNKHSIITGIAIIVIVIPFLVSGLNILGTQTLEYKWSGPGQFTFFTMSNHGDIEFCNTMPFWTSFQKFEVATFYDSKPIGSFVVNPLMINPLSSHVQGGIFSSEELGA
;
A
#
# COMPACT_ATOMS: atom_id res chain seq x y z
N MET A 1 18.49 -36.93 -14.02
CA MET A 1 17.81 -36.48 -12.78
C MET A 1 16.55 -37.31 -12.60
N ASN A 2 16.33 -37.93 -11.44
CA ASN A 2 15.16 -38.79 -11.21
C ASN A 2 13.87 -37.94 -11.20
N LYS A 3 12.77 -38.45 -11.76
CA LYS A 3 11.47 -37.77 -11.82
C LYS A 3 11.02 -37.26 -10.44
N HIS A 4 11.27 -38.05 -9.39
CA HIS A 4 11.02 -37.63 -8.01
C HIS A 4 11.82 -36.38 -7.60
N SER A 5 13.10 -36.32 -7.96
CA SER A 5 13.97 -35.19 -7.61
C SER A 5 13.55 -33.90 -8.32
N ILE A 6 13.04 -33.99 -9.56
CA ILE A 6 12.47 -32.85 -10.30
C ILE A 6 11.22 -32.33 -9.58
N ILE A 7 10.30 -33.23 -9.21
CA ILE A 7 9.05 -32.87 -8.52
C ILE A 7 9.34 -32.22 -7.18
N THR A 8 10.26 -32.80 -6.39
CA THR A 8 10.67 -32.23 -5.10
C THR A 8 11.29 -30.85 -5.28
N GLY A 9 12.14 -30.65 -6.30
CA GLY A 9 12.73 -29.34 -6.60
C GLY A 9 11.67 -28.28 -6.93
N ILE A 10 10.70 -28.60 -7.78
CA ILE A 10 9.59 -27.69 -8.12
C ILE A 10 8.77 -27.36 -6.87
N ALA A 11 8.47 -28.35 -6.02
CA ALA A 11 7.71 -28.15 -4.80
C ALA A 11 8.40 -27.16 -3.85
N ILE A 12 9.71 -27.28 -3.66
CA ILE A 12 10.50 -26.35 -2.81
C ILE A 12 10.42 -24.93 -3.38
N ILE A 13 10.58 -24.76 -4.68
CA ILE A 13 10.52 -23.45 -5.34
C ILE A 13 9.15 -22.79 -5.14
N VAL A 14 8.07 -23.55 -5.38
CA VAL A 14 6.70 -23.06 -5.20
C VAL A 14 6.42 -22.65 -3.75
N ILE A 15 7.02 -23.32 -2.77
CA ILE A 15 6.88 -22.96 -1.35
C ILE A 15 7.69 -21.70 -1.02
N VAL A 16 8.94 -21.60 -1.48
CA VAL A 16 9.85 -20.52 -1.06
C VAL A 16 9.51 -19.17 -1.74
N ILE A 17 9.08 -19.18 -3.00
CA ILE A 17 8.80 -17.94 -3.75
C ILE A 17 7.78 -17.03 -3.04
N PRO A 18 6.61 -17.52 -2.55
CA PRO A 18 5.64 -16.69 -1.84
C PRO A 18 6.21 -15.99 -0.61
N PHE A 19 7.09 -16.66 0.16
CA PHE A 19 7.73 -16.05 1.32
C PHE A 19 8.69 -14.94 0.92
N LEU A 20 9.48 -15.14 -0.15
CA LEU A 20 10.37 -14.10 -0.67
C LEU A 20 9.58 -12.89 -1.18
N VAL A 21 8.53 -13.11 -1.97
CA VAL A 21 7.65 -12.04 -2.47
C VAL A 21 6.98 -11.30 -1.32
N SER A 22 6.52 -12.01 -0.29
CA SER A 22 5.90 -11.39 0.89
C SER A 22 6.92 -10.55 1.68
N GLY A 23 8.12 -11.09 1.90
CA GLY A 23 9.20 -10.37 2.58
C GLY A 23 9.64 -9.11 1.84
N LEU A 24 9.78 -9.19 0.51
CA LEU A 24 10.09 -8.03 -0.33
C LEU A 24 8.98 -6.97 -0.26
N ASN A 25 7.70 -7.36 -0.30
CA ASN A 25 6.61 -6.39 -0.18
C ASN A 25 6.56 -5.71 1.20
N ILE A 26 6.88 -6.42 2.29
CA ILE A 26 6.98 -5.80 3.62
C ILE A 26 8.08 -4.73 3.63
N LEU A 27 9.26 -5.06 3.08
CA LEU A 27 10.36 -4.09 3.01
C LEU A 27 10.00 -2.91 2.11
N GLY A 28 9.40 -3.18 0.95
CA GLY A 28 8.99 -2.14 0.00
C GLY A 28 7.91 -1.23 0.57
N THR A 29 6.97 -1.76 1.33
CA THR A 29 5.91 -0.94 1.97
C THR A 29 6.45 -0.09 3.12
N GLN A 30 7.47 -0.56 3.85
CA GLN A 30 8.14 0.23 4.89
C GLN A 30 8.95 1.41 4.32
N THR A 31 9.46 1.29 3.10
CA THR A 31 10.19 2.35 2.41
C THR A 31 9.33 3.14 1.42
N LEU A 32 8.03 2.80 1.31
CA LEU A 32 7.12 3.45 0.39
C LEU A 32 6.86 4.88 0.85
N GLU A 33 7.25 5.84 0.02
CA GLU A 33 6.97 7.24 0.27
C GLU A 33 5.58 7.58 -0.28
N TYR A 34 4.88 8.49 0.38
CA TYR A 34 3.58 8.97 -0.07
C TYR A 34 3.40 10.44 0.23
N LYS A 35 2.67 11.14 -0.66
CA LYS A 35 2.28 12.54 -0.50
C LYS A 35 0.92 12.76 -1.16
N TRP A 36 0.23 13.85 -0.84
CA TRP A 36 -0.93 14.26 -1.63
C TRP A 36 -0.50 14.68 -3.04
N SER A 37 -1.29 14.34 -4.05
CA SER A 37 -0.96 14.57 -5.47
C SER A 37 -1.01 16.05 -5.91
N GLY A 38 -1.39 16.97 -5.03
CA GLY A 38 -1.54 18.40 -5.33
C GLY A 38 -0.43 19.27 -4.72
N PRO A 39 -0.22 20.50 -5.24
CA PRO A 39 0.68 21.48 -4.63
C PRO A 39 0.09 21.96 -3.29
N GLY A 40 0.63 21.46 -2.19
CA GLY A 40 0.17 21.83 -0.85
C GLY A 40 0.68 20.92 0.25
N GLN A 41 0.46 21.32 1.50
CA GLN A 41 0.70 20.47 2.67
C GLN A 41 -0.46 19.50 2.87
N PHE A 42 -0.24 18.47 3.69
CA PHE A 42 -1.31 17.61 4.17
C PHE A 42 -2.42 18.44 4.83
N THR A 43 -3.65 18.37 4.32
CA THR A 43 -4.82 19.00 4.96
C THR A 43 -5.94 17.99 5.15
N PHE A 44 -6.62 18.07 6.30
CA PHE A 44 -7.79 17.25 6.59
C PHE A 44 -8.90 17.46 5.54
N PHE A 45 -9.08 18.69 5.05
CA PHE A 45 -10.10 19.01 4.05
C PHE A 45 -9.86 18.29 2.72
N THR A 46 -8.62 18.24 2.22
CA THR A 46 -8.31 17.48 0.99
C THR A 46 -8.57 15.99 1.19
N MET A 47 -8.18 15.45 2.35
CA MET A 47 -8.42 14.06 2.69
C MET A 47 -9.92 13.74 2.77
N SER A 48 -10.72 14.58 3.44
CA SER A 48 -12.16 14.37 3.63
C SER A 48 -12.97 14.47 2.34
N ASN A 49 -12.44 15.13 1.32
CA ASN A 49 -13.08 15.30 0.00
C ASN A 49 -12.54 14.33 -1.06
N HIS A 50 -12.15 13.12 -0.65
CA HIS A 50 -11.67 12.05 -1.55
C HIS A 50 -10.46 12.45 -2.40
N GLY A 51 -9.44 13.03 -1.75
CA GLY A 51 -8.20 13.42 -2.41
C GLY A 51 -7.39 12.26 -2.99
N ASP A 52 -6.44 12.61 -3.86
CA ASP A 52 -5.50 11.67 -4.48
C ASP A 52 -4.15 11.65 -3.76
N ILE A 53 -3.62 10.45 -3.52
CA ILE A 53 -2.28 10.25 -2.97
C ILE A 53 -1.34 9.79 -4.08
N GLU A 54 -0.17 10.41 -4.19
CA GLU A 54 0.95 9.92 -4.96
C GLU A 54 1.82 9.02 -4.06
N PHE A 55 1.97 7.77 -4.46
CA PHE A 55 2.88 6.81 -3.86
C PHE A 55 4.16 6.73 -4.71
N CYS A 56 5.33 6.78 -4.08
CA CYS A 56 6.63 6.68 -4.71
C CYS A 56 7.35 5.44 -4.20
N ASN A 57 7.62 4.50 -5.12
CA ASN A 57 8.41 3.32 -4.86
C ASN A 57 9.87 3.57 -5.22
N THR A 58 10.70 3.78 -4.21
CA THR A 58 12.15 3.97 -4.35
C THR A 58 12.92 2.66 -4.49
N MET A 59 12.24 1.51 -4.39
CA MET A 59 12.86 0.20 -4.44
C MET A 59 12.99 -0.31 -5.90
N PRO A 60 14.02 -1.13 -6.20
CA PRO A 60 14.24 -1.73 -7.51
C PRO A 60 13.37 -2.98 -7.77
N PHE A 61 12.30 -3.18 -7.00
CA PHE A 61 11.35 -4.28 -7.15
C PHE A 61 9.91 -3.78 -6.97
N TRP A 62 8.93 -4.58 -7.41
CA TRP A 62 7.52 -4.24 -7.26
C TRP A 62 7.13 -4.23 -5.78
N THR A 63 6.45 -3.17 -5.38
CA THR A 63 5.90 -3.01 -4.04
C THR A 63 4.40 -2.97 -4.15
N SER A 64 3.71 -3.79 -3.37
CA SER A 64 2.26 -3.77 -3.28
C SER A 64 1.76 -3.71 -1.84
N PHE A 65 0.57 -3.13 -1.67
CA PHE A 65 -0.17 -3.16 -0.42
C PHE A 65 -1.63 -3.55 -0.70
N GLN A 66 -2.26 -4.20 0.28
CA GLN A 66 -3.68 -4.55 0.20
C GLN A 66 -4.58 -3.41 0.64
N LYS A 67 -4.15 -2.61 1.62
CA LYS A 67 -4.90 -1.47 2.12
C LYS A 67 -3.92 -0.45 2.64
N PHE A 68 -4.08 0.79 2.19
CA PHE A 68 -3.44 1.93 2.82
C PHE A 68 -4.53 2.73 3.54
N GLU A 69 -4.34 3.00 4.83
CA GLU A 69 -5.33 3.66 5.66
C GLU A 69 -4.69 4.75 6.50
N VAL A 70 -5.27 5.95 6.44
CA VAL A 70 -4.94 7.07 7.30
C VAL A 70 -6.08 7.23 8.29
N ALA A 71 -5.86 6.79 9.53
CA ALA A 71 -6.79 7.01 10.62
C ALA A 71 -6.62 8.44 11.18
N THR A 72 -7.72 9.15 11.37
CA THR A 72 -7.70 10.52 11.89
C THR A 72 -8.36 10.61 13.24
N PHE A 73 -7.71 11.35 14.15
CA PHE A 73 -8.13 11.51 15.53
C PHE A 73 -8.14 12.99 15.92
N TYR A 74 -9.14 13.39 16.70
CA TYR A 74 -9.20 14.69 17.37
C TYR A 74 -9.52 14.47 18.85
N ASP A 75 -8.71 15.01 19.74
CA ASP A 75 -8.85 14.80 21.20
C ASP A 75 -8.95 13.31 21.57
N SER A 76 -8.09 12.47 20.98
CA SER A 76 -8.09 11.00 21.11
C SER A 76 -9.34 10.27 20.60
N LYS A 77 -10.30 10.97 19.99
CA LYS A 77 -11.49 10.36 19.39
C LYS A 77 -11.30 10.13 17.89
N PRO A 78 -11.64 8.94 17.35
CA PRO A 78 -11.57 8.69 15.91
C PRO A 78 -12.65 9.51 15.20
N ILE A 79 -12.23 10.38 14.27
CA ILE A 79 -13.16 11.24 13.51
C ILE A 79 -13.39 10.72 12.09
N GLY A 80 -12.61 9.73 11.64
CA GLY A 80 -12.77 9.07 10.36
C GLY A 80 -11.49 8.41 9.87
N SER A 81 -11.59 7.71 8.75
CA SER A 81 -10.43 7.13 8.07
C SER A 81 -10.49 7.34 6.56
N PHE A 82 -9.32 7.56 5.97
CA PHE A 82 -9.12 7.63 4.53
C PHE A 82 -8.49 6.33 4.06
N VAL A 83 -9.10 5.66 3.08
CA VAL A 83 -8.68 4.35 2.60
C VAL A 83 -8.38 4.40 1.11
N VAL A 84 -7.23 3.86 0.73
CA VAL A 84 -6.84 3.59 -0.66
C VAL A 84 -6.90 2.09 -0.92
N ASN A 85 -7.51 1.73 -2.04
CA ASN A 85 -7.65 0.35 -2.51
C ASN A 85 -6.28 -0.31 -2.80
N PRO A 86 -6.23 -1.66 -2.87
CA PRO A 86 -5.01 -2.38 -3.19
C PRO A 86 -4.32 -1.84 -4.45
N LEU A 87 -3.02 -1.63 -4.38
CA LEU A 87 -2.22 -1.11 -5.47
C LEU A 87 -0.88 -1.86 -5.56
N MET A 88 -0.40 -2.06 -6.79
CA MET A 88 0.95 -2.52 -7.10
C MET A 88 1.69 -1.41 -7.83
N ILE A 89 2.84 -1.02 -7.30
CA ILE A 89 3.65 0.09 -7.80
C ILE A 89 4.91 -0.49 -8.44
N ASN A 90 5.23 0.00 -9.64
CA ASN A 90 6.40 -0.47 -10.38
C ASN A 90 7.70 -0.05 -9.65
N PRO A 91 8.81 -0.78 -9.88
CA PRO A 91 10.13 -0.38 -9.40
C PRO A 91 10.48 1.05 -9.80
N LEU A 92 11.12 1.80 -8.91
CA LEU A 92 11.69 3.14 -9.19
C LEU A 92 10.70 4.10 -9.88
N SER A 93 9.45 4.12 -9.42
CA SER A 93 8.36 4.87 -10.07
C SER A 93 7.38 5.45 -9.06
N SER A 94 6.56 6.41 -9.50
CA SER A 94 5.43 6.90 -8.73
C SER A 94 4.09 6.57 -9.39
N HIS A 95 3.05 6.49 -8.57
CA HIS A 95 1.68 6.23 -8.99
C HIS A 95 0.70 7.04 -8.16
N VAL A 96 -0.26 7.68 -8.83
CA VAL A 96 -1.30 8.49 -8.18
C VAL A 96 -2.58 7.66 -8.08
N GLN A 97 -3.15 7.58 -6.90
CA GLN A 97 -4.37 6.83 -6.63
C GLN A 97 -5.27 7.59 -5.66
N GLY A 98 -6.55 7.72 -6.05
CA GLY A 98 -7.60 8.27 -5.20
C GLY A 98 -8.00 7.32 -4.07
N GLY A 99 -8.39 7.90 -2.94
CA GLY A 99 -8.96 7.17 -1.80
C GLY A 99 -10.31 7.72 -1.36
N ILE A 100 -10.94 6.99 -0.45
CA ILE A 100 -12.28 7.29 0.05
C ILE A 100 -12.16 7.61 1.53
N PHE A 101 -12.76 8.73 1.94
CA PHE A 101 -12.86 9.09 3.35
C PHE A 101 -14.21 8.63 3.90
N SER A 102 -14.18 8.05 5.09
CA SER A 102 -15.38 7.62 5.82
C SER A 102 -15.31 8.15 7.26
N SER A 103 -16.43 8.64 7.77
CA SER A 103 -16.57 9.14 9.13
C SER A 103 -17.95 8.76 9.66
N GLU A 104 -18.00 8.22 10.88
CA GLU A 104 -19.26 7.89 11.56
C GLU A 104 -19.98 9.16 12.06
N GLU A 105 -19.24 10.23 12.35
CA GLU A 105 -19.80 11.49 12.90
C GLU A 105 -20.22 12.50 11.83
N LEU A 106 -19.57 12.51 10.66
CA LEU A 106 -19.88 13.47 9.57
C LEU A 106 -20.98 12.98 8.62
N GLY A 107 -21.54 11.79 8.86
CA GLY A 107 -22.60 11.18 8.05
C GLY A 107 -24.03 11.37 8.56
N ALA A 108 -24.24 12.19 9.60
CA ALA A 108 -25.53 12.45 10.24
C ALA A 108 -26.01 13.90 10.03
#